data_AF-A0A3P6V0J9-F1
#
_entry.id   AF-A0A3P6V0J9-F1
#
_cell.length_a   1.000
_cell.length_b   1.000
_cell.length_c   1.000
_cell.angle_alpha   90.00
_cell.angle_beta   90.00
_cell.angle_gamma   90.00
#
_symmetry.space_group_name_H-M   'P 1'
#
loop_
_entity.id
_entity.type
_entity.pdbx_description
1 polymer ?
#
loop_
_entity_poly.entity_id
_entity_poly.type
_entity_poly.pdbx_seq_one_letter_code
_entity_poly.pdbx_strand_id
1 'polypeptide(L)' 'VLKAESQVVAGVKYVFEVLFGESKCKKGHVAAHELSAANCELKEDGRKMLYKVELWEKPWENFEQFNVEKIRDVEPHENL' A
#
# COMPACT_ATOMS: atom_id res chain seq x y z
N VAL A 1 3.46 -6.45 3.03
CA VAL A 1 2.40 -7.01 2.15
C VAL A 1 2.04 -8.37 2.72
N LEU A 2 0.75 -8.67 2.89
CA LEU A 2 0.28 -9.93 3.49
C LEU A 2 -0.19 -10.93 2.43
N LYS A 3 -0.89 -10.45 1.40
CA LYS A 3 -1.32 -11.26 0.25
C LYS A 3 -1.07 -10.51 -1.05
N ALA A 4 -0.80 -11.26 -2.11
CA ALA A 4 -0.66 -10.76 -3.46
C ALA A 4 -1.20 -11.81 -4.43
N GLU A 5 -2.08 -11.39 -5.33
CA GLU A 5 -2.62 -12.22 -6.40
C GLU A 5 -2.74 -11.42 -7.69
N SER A 6 -2.82 -12.12 -8.82
CA SER A 6 -2.96 -11.50 -10.13
C SER A 6 -4.01 -12.20 -10.99
N GLN A 7 -4.64 -11.43 -11.87
CA GLN A 7 -5.63 -11.89 -12.82
C GLN A 7 -5.42 -11.21 -14.17
N VAL A 8 -5.40 -12.00 -15.25
CA VAL A 8 -5.35 -11.47 -16.62
C VAL A 8 -6.77 -11.09 -17.05
N VAL A 9 -7.01 -9.80 -17.28
CA VAL A 9 -8.30 -9.24 -17.69
C VAL A 9 -8.09 -7.93 -18.45
N ALA A 10 -8.05 -8.01 -19.78
CA ALA A 10 -7.79 -6.87 -20.67
C ALA A 10 -6.64 -5.98 -20.14
N GLY A 11 -5.51 -6.60 -19.80
CA GLY A 11 -4.51 -6.06 -18.89
C GLY A 11 -4.16 -7.10 -17.82
N VAL A 12 -3.36 -6.69 -16.85
CA VAL A 12 -3.12 -7.48 -15.63
C VAL A 12 -3.68 -6.69 -14.46
N LYS A 13 -4.56 -7.31 -13.68
CA LYS A 13 -5.02 -6.79 -12.40
C LYS A 13 -4.25 -7.50 -11.30
N TYR A 14 -3.58 -6.73 -10.46
CA TYR A 14 -2.96 -7.18 -9.22
C TYR A 14 -3.85 -6.75 -8.05
N VAL A 15 -4.04 -7.66 -7.09
CA VAL A 15 -4.77 -7.39 -5.86
C VAL A 15 -3.86 -7.71 -4.68
N PHE A 16 -3.72 -6.74 -3.79
CA PHE A 16 -2.87 -6.85 -2.61
C PHE A 16 -3.69 -6.61 -1.35
N GLU A 17 -3.43 -7.41 -0.31
CA GLU A 17 -3.74 -7.04 1.06
C GLU A 17 -2.45 -6.54 1.73
N VAL A 18 -2.45 -5.27 2.15
CA VAL A 18 -1.25 -4.59 2.63
C VAL A 18 -1.50 -4.04 4.02
N LEU A 19 -0.66 -4.45 4.97
CA LEU A 19 -0.56 -3.80 6.27
C LEU A 19 0.22 -2.49 6.11
N PHE A 20 -0.48 -1.37 6.30
CA PHE A 20 0.10 -0.04 6.37
C PHE A 20 0.41 0.30 7.83
N GLY A 21 1.57 0.94 8.05
CA GLY A 21 1.97 1.47 9.34
C GLY A 21 2.24 2.97 9.26
N GLU A 22 1.87 3.70 10.31
CA GLU A 22 2.18 5.11 10.43
C GLU A 22 3.68 5.34 10.53
N SER A 23 4.24 6.15 9.63
CA SER A 23 5.65 6.52 9.64
C SER A 23 5.89 7.84 10.39
N LYS A 24 7.16 8.13 10.71
CA LYS A 24 7.60 9.39 11.30
C LYS A 24 7.51 10.57 10.32
N CYS A 25 7.43 10.29 9.01
CA CYS A 25 7.33 11.29 7.97
C CYS A 25 5.95 11.95 7.92
N LYS A 26 5.93 13.27 7.73
CA LYS A 26 4.70 14.02 7.48
C LYS A 26 4.44 14.09 5.98
N LYS A 27 3.21 13.79 5.57
CA LYS A 27 2.74 14.01 4.19
C LYS A 27 3.01 15.46 3.77
N GLY A 28 3.49 15.66 2.54
CA GLY A 28 3.81 16.98 1.97
C GLY A 28 5.15 17.58 2.39
N HIS A 29 5.88 16.98 3.33
CA HIS A 29 7.21 17.45 3.75
C HIS A 29 8.37 16.64 3.17
N VAL A 30 8.09 15.48 2.60
CA VAL A 30 9.06 14.62 1.92
C VAL A 30 8.66 14.58 0.44
N ALA A 31 9.61 14.85 -0.46
CA ALA A 31 9.31 14.76 -1.88
C ALA A 31 8.99 13.32 -2.27
N ALA A 32 8.11 13.13 -3.26
CA ALA A 32 7.65 11.79 -3.63
C ALA A 32 8.80 10.83 -4.02
N HIS A 33 9.85 11.36 -4.66
CA HIS A 33 11.04 10.59 -5.05
C HIS A 33 11.97 10.24 -3.88
N GLU A 34 11.82 10.92 -2.74
CA GLU A 34 12.58 10.65 -1.51
C GLU A 34 11.82 9.73 -0.55
N LEU A 35 10.53 9.47 -0.83
CA LEU A 35 9.68 8.61 -0.01
C LEU A 35 10.16 7.16 -0.13
N SER A 36 10.86 6.69 0.89
CA SER A 36 11.36 5.32 0.97
C SER A 36 11.23 4.78 2.40
N ALA A 37 11.26 3.45 2.55
CA ALA A 37 11.25 2.83 3.88
C ALA A 37 12.46 3.24 4.73
N ALA A 38 13.61 3.52 4.09
CA ALA A 38 14.82 3.97 4.77
C ALA A 38 14.70 5.42 5.30
N ASN A 39 13.99 6.28 4.56
CA ASN A 39 13.81 7.69 4.94
C ASN A 39 12.60 7.92 5.84
N CYS A 40 11.63 7.00 5.82
CA CYS A 40 10.37 7.11 6.55
C CYS A 40 10.12 5.88 7.43
N GLU A 41 10.90 5.78 8.49
CA GLU A 41 10.76 4.75 9.52
C GLU A 41 9.36 4.75 10.15
N LEU A 42 8.92 3.58 10.58
CA LEU A 42 7.69 3.42 11.33
C LEU A 42 7.80 4.10 12.70
N LYS A 43 6.66 4.61 13.19
CA LYS A 43 6.53 4.99 14.60
C LYS A 43 6.32 3.71 15.42
N GLU A 44 7.00 3.60 16.56
CA GLU A 44 6.90 2.43 17.46
C GLU A 44 5.45 2.20 17.90
N ASP A 45 4.76 3.25 18.37
CA ASP A 45 3.33 3.23 18.72
C ASP A 45 2.44 3.78 17.61
N GLY A 46 2.88 3.63 16.36
CA GLY A 46 2.14 4.09 15.18
C GLY A 46 0.87 3.28 14.93
N ARG A 47 -0.16 3.92 14.37
CA ARG A 47 -1.36 3.22 13.93
C ARG A 47 -1.01 2.23 12.82
N LYS A 48 -1.66 1.07 12.84
CA LYS A 48 -1.59 0.06 11.78
C LYS A 48 -2.98 -0.14 11.18
N MET A 49 -3.03 -0.33 9.87
CA MET A 49 -4.28 -0.42 9.11
C MET A 49 -4.10 -1.45 8.00
N LEU A 50 -5.12 -2.27 7.77
CA LEU A 50 -5.14 -3.21 6.66
C LEU A 50 -5.91 -2.60 5.49
N TYR A 51 -5.28 -2.59 4.32
CA TYR A 51 -5.85 -2.07 3.08
C TYR A 51 -5.87 -3.13 2.00
N LYS A 52 -6.90 -3.06 1.15
CA LYS A 52 -6.92 -3.71 -0.15
C LYS A 52 -6.46 -2.70 -1.20
N VAL A 53 -5.45 -3.08 -1.98
CA VAL A 53 -4.94 -2.26 -3.09
C VAL A 53 -5.10 -3.06 -4.37
N GLU A 54 -5.83 -2.52 -5.34
CA GLU A 54 -5.93 -3.08 -6.68
C GLU A 54 -5.14 -2.19 -7.64
N LEU A 55 -4.23 -2.79 -8.40
CA LEU A 55 -3.53 -2.16 -9.51
C LEU A 55 -3.99 -2.82 -10.80
N TRP A 56 -4.58 -2.07 -11.71
CA TRP A 56 -4.85 -2.53 -13.07
C TRP A 56 -3.91 -1.85 -14.05
N GLU A 57 -3.10 -2.64 -14.73
CA GLU A 57 -2.12 -2.15 -15.70
C GLU A 57 -2.37 -2.73 -17.10
N LYS A 58 -2.09 -1.89 -18.10
CA LYS A 58 -2.00 -2.28 -19.51
C LYS A 58 -0.70 -1.68 -20.05
N PRO A 59 0.42 -2.40 -19.98
CA PRO A 59 1.74 -1.85 -20.34
C PRO A 59 1.80 -1.31 -21.78
N TRP A 60 1.08 -1.95 -22.71
CA TRP A 60 1.01 -1.52 -24.11
C TRP A 60 0.25 -0.20 -24.35
N GLU A 61 -0.51 0.28 -23.36
CA GLU A 61 -1.24 1.54 -23.39
C GLU A 61 -0.62 2.60 -22.47
N ASN A 62 0.49 2.29 -21.78
CA ASN A 62 1.04 3.13 -20.71
C ASN A 62 -0.04 3.53 -19.69
N PHE A 63 -0.85 2.55 -19.28
CA PHE A 63 -2.00 2.75 -18.40
C PHE A 63 -1.79 2.02 -17.08
N GLU A 64 -2.05 2.73 -16.00
CA GLU A 64 -2.13 2.22 -14.63
C GLU A 64 -3.32 2.87 -13.93
N GLN A 65 -4.09 2.08 -13.20
CA GLN A 65 -5.16 2.57 -12.35
C GLN A 65 -5.10 1.88 -10.99
N PHE A 66 -5.13 2.68 -9.93
CA PHE A 66 -5.19 2.20 -8.56
C PHE A 66 -6.59 2.35 -7.98
N ASN A 67 -7.06 1.32 -7.28
CA ASN A 67 -8.18 1.41 -6.36
C ASN A 67 -7.71 1.01 -4.96
N VAL A 68 -8.00 1.83 -3.96
CA VAL A 68 -7.50 1.62 -2.59
C VAL A 68 -8.67 1.69 -1.63
N GLU A 69 -8.89 0.60 -0.89
CA GLU A 69 -9.97 0.47 0.06
C GLU A 69 -9.40 0.12 1.44
N LYS A 70 -9.81 0.87 2.47
CA LYS A 70 -9.47 0.52 3.86
C LYS A 70 -10.33 -0.67 4.27
N ILE A 71 -9.70 -1.78 4.64
CA ILE A 71 -10.42 -2.93 5.21
C ILE A 71 -10.74 -2.65 6.68
N ARG A 72 -9.72 -2.35 7.50
CA ARG A 72 -9.89 -2.07 8.94
C ARG A 72 -8.63 -1.46 9.58
N ASP A 73 -8.79 -0.92 10.78
CA ASP A 73 -7.68 -0.68 11.69
C ASP A 73 -7.18 -2.02 12.30
N VAL A 74 -5.92 -2.03 12.74
CA VAL A 74 -5.25 -3.20 13.33
C VAL A 74 -4.80 -2.85 14.73
N GLU A 75 -5.18 -3.68 15.70
CA GLU A 75 -4.84 -3.46 17.10
C GLU A 75 -3.34 -3.71 17.36
N PRO A 76 -2.71 -3.00 18.32
CA PRO A 76 -1.25 -3.05 18.53
C PRO A 76 -0.67 -4.45 18.78
N HIS A 77 -1.47 -5.36 19.33
CA HIS A 77 -1.08 -6.71 19.77
C HIS A 77 -1.61 -7.81 18.86
N GLU A 78 -2.23 -7.46 17.74
CA GLU A 78 -2.74 -8.42 16.76
C GLU A 78 -1.62 -8.96 15.86
N ASN A 79 -1.53 -10.28 15.70
CA ASN A 79 -0.65 -10.92 14.72
C ASN A 79 -1.42 -11.16 13.41
N LEU A 80 -0.85 -10.73 12.29
CA LEU A 80 -1.45 -10.77 10.95
C LEU A 80 -0.68 -11.69 10.00
#